data_AF-A0AAU2MLH0-F1
#
_entry.id   AF-A0AAU2MLH0-F1
#
_cell.length_a   1.000
_cell.length_b   1.000
_cell.length_c   1.000
_cell.angle_alpha   90.00
_cell.angle_beta   90.00
_cell.angle_gamma   90.00
#
_symmetry.space_group_name_H-M   'P 1'
#
loop_
_entity.id
_entity.type
_entity.pdbx_description
1 polymer ?
#
loop_
_entity_poly.entity_id
_entity_poly.type
_entity_poly.pdbx_seq_one_letter_code
_entity_poly.pdbx_strand_id
1 'polypeptide(L)'
;MRTMRRIALYAALPLVLLLAAGYGWYRMSDTGRQWRYEDRLATYCEGLLPVAESAALTSYSIDPGLPGDSTGGMDHDRWNVCGVADTRLMVALIPYDAIRNPHVSGAPLSRLRVGSSGHLPVAIGGGWQGHTDFRDTGIVLDCTNRPASLVVSVSADESHENARETRQIARLATVTAERAAERWSCKAPHGAGVPPIPLPSEFPARGNSSGTCAGVPVPGDDSVDWHRETTAAGTALLEICALGETKARNEELYWFEASFGPYAQSLRTSDDETSGYHDDAGADRHSAWASAECGTGPRALFAVNDTEYAAPTRGYLRTALRAFAERAAQRHGCTDLKLPS
;
A
#
# COMPACT_ATOMS: atom_id res chain seq x y z
N MET A 1 15.70 24.92 -65.45
CA MET A 1 16.05 24.96 -64.00
C MET A 1 15.23 25.97 -63.17
N ARG A 2 14.97 27.21 -63.60
CA ARG A 2 14.17 28.19 -62.81
C ARG A 2 12.70 27.79 -62.58
N THR A 3 12.07 27.10 -63.52
CA THR A 3 10.66 26.64 -63.43
C THR A 3 10.47 25.51 -62.44
N MET A 4 11.36 24.50 -62.41
CA MET A 4 11.32 23.43 -61.40
C MET A 4 11.50 23.97 -59.98
N ARG A 5 12.33 24.99 -59.79
CA ARG A 5 12.57 25.61 -58.49
C ARG A 5 11.33 26.34 -57.94
N ARG A 6 10.49 26.90 -58.81
CA ARG A 6 9.22 27.54 -58.42
C ARG A 6 8.16 26.50 -58.07
N ILE A 7 8.04 25.42 -58.84
CA ILE A 7 7.08 24.33 -58.56
C ILE A 7 7.40 23.65 -57.22
N ALA A 8 8.69 23.38 -56.95
CA ALA A 8 9.12 22.83 -55.65
C ALA A 8 8.75 23.75 -54.49
N LEU A 9 8.82 25.06 -54.67
CA LEU A 9 8.49 26.06 -53.64
C LEU A 9 6.97 26.11 -53.38
N TYR A 10 6.16 26.06 -54.44
CA TYR A 10 4.70 26.01 -54.33
C TYR A 10 4.16 24.71 -53.73
N ALA A 11 4.91 23.60 -53.82
CA ALA A 11 4.55 22.34 -53.16
C ALA A 11 5.07 22.26 -51.72
N ALA A 12 6.30 22.74 -51.47
CA ALA A 12 6.92 22.66 -50.15
C ALA A 12 6.27 23.60 -49.13
N LEU A 13 5.94 24.84 -49.51
CA LEU A 13 5.34 25.82 -48.60
C LEU A 13 4.00 25.36 -47.99
N PRO A 14 2.99 24.90 -48.76
CA PRO A 14 1.73 24.43 -48.16
C PRO A 14 1.93 23.18 -47.32
N LEU A 15 2.85 22.28 -47.69
CA LEU A 15 3.18 21.12 -46.87
C LEU A 15 3.75 21.54 -45.51
N VAL A 16 4.70 22.48 -45.49
CA VAL A 16 5.27 23.02 -44.25
C VAL A 16 4.19 23.70 -43.40
N LEU A 17 3.27 24.46 -44.01
CA LEU A 17 2.16 25.10 -43.29
C LEU A 17 1.19 24.06 -42.70
N LEU A 18 0.85 23.01 -43.44
CA LEU A 18 -0.01 21.92 -42.96
C LEU A 18 0.66 21.16 -41.81
N LEU A 19 1.97 20.88 -41.91
CA LEU A 19 2.73 20.25 -40.83
C LEU A 19 2.83 21.15 -39.60
N ALA A 20 3.06 22.45 -39.79
CA ALA A 20 3.11 23.41 -38.70
C ALA A 20 1.73 23.57 -38.02
N ALA A 21 0.66 23.63 -38.80
CA ALA A 21 -0.71 23.69 -38.29
C ALA A 21 -1.10 22.40 -37.56
N GLY A 22 -0.76 21.23 -38.13
CA GLY A 22 -0.99 19.92 -37.50
C GLY A 22 -0.19 19.76 -36.21
N TYR A 23 1.08 20.16 -36.19
CA TYR A 23 1.92 20.15 -35.00
C TYR A 23 1.44 21.16 -33.95
N GLY A 24 1.01 22.35 -34.37
CA GLY A 24 0.43 23.37 -33.49
C GLY A 24 -0.87 22.88 -32.85
N TRP A 25 -1.77 22.30 -33.65
CA TRP A 25 -3.00 21.67 -33.15
C TRP A 25 -2.69 20.53 -32.19
N TYR A 26 -1.74 19.65 -32.54
CA TYR A 26 -1.30 18.58 -31.65
C TYR A 26 -0.85 19.18 -30.31
N ARG A 27 0.05 20.18 -30.32
CA ARG A 27 0.58 20.80 -29.10
C ARG A 27 -0.47 21.51 -28.24
N MET A 28 -1.43 22.20 -28.85
CA MET A 28 -2.37 23.09 -28.13
C MET A 28 -3.75 22.48 -27.86
N SER A 29 -4.17 21.43 -28.58
CA SER A 29 -5.49 20.82 -28.39
C SER A 29 -5.53 19.89 -27.17
N ASP A 30 -6.71 19.77 -26.56
CA ASP A 30 -6.96 18.81 -25.48
C ASP A 30 -6.78 17.37 -25.96
N THR A 31 -7.22 17.06 -27.18
CA THR A 31 -7.01 15.75 -27.82
C THR A 31 -5.53 15.43 -27.99
N GLY A 32 -4.75 16.39 -28.49
CA GLY A 32 -3.30 16.21 -28.61
C GLY A 32 -2.58 16.13 -27.27
N ARG A 33 -3.10 16.79 -26.20
CA ARG A 33 -2.62 16.59 -24.83
C ARG A 33 -2.87 15.17 -24.35
N GLN A 34 -4.07 14.64 -24.55
CA GLN A 34 -4.41 13.25 -24.23
C GLN A 34 -3.50 12.26 -24.97
N TRP A 35 -3.31 12.42 -26.28
CA TRP A 35 -2.44 11.52 -27.06
C TRP A 35 -0.98 11.55 -26.60
N ARG A 36 -0.44 12.72 -26.28
CA ARG A 36 0.92 12.81 -25.70
C ARG A 36 1.01 12.08 -24.37
N TYR A 37 -0.03 12.20 -23.55
CA TYR A 37 -0.08 11.56 -22.24
C TYR A 37 -0.14 10.04 -22.37
N GLU A 38 -0.97 9.53 -23.27
CA GLU A 38 -1.07 8.10 -23.61
C GLU A 38 0.25 7.55 -24.15
N ASP A 39 0.87 8.25 -25.10
CA ASP A 39 2.17 7.87 -25.70
C ASP A 39 3.28 7.86 -24.64
N ARG A 40 3.30 8.84 -23.75
CA ARG A 40 4.24 8.88 -22.63
C ARG A 40 4.02 7.71 -21.68
N LEU A 41 2.78 7.44 -21.29
CA LEU A 41 2.45 6.34 -20.38
C LEU A 41 2.76 4.96 -20.98
N ALA A 42 2.72 4.78 -22.30
CA ALA A 42 3.03 3.51 -22.93
C ALA A 42 4.46 3.00 -22.66
N THR A 43 5.40 3.91 -22.39
CA THR A 43 6.79 3.57 -22.07
C THR A 43 7.14 3.81 -20.61
N TYR A 44 6.51 4.81 -20.00
CA TYR A 44 6.73 5.17 -18.60
C TYR A 44 6.23 4.07 -17.66
N CYS A 45 7.05 3.71 -16.66
CA CYS A 45 6.71 2.64 -15.72
C CYS A 45 6.40 1.30 -16.42
N GLU A 46 7.13 0.98 -17.50
CA GLU A 46 6.88 -0.17 -18.38
C GLU A 46 5.46 -0.23 -19.00
N GLY A 47 4.69 0.86 -19.01
CA GLY A 47 3.31 0.84 -19.49
C GLY A 47 2.31 0.25 -18.48
N LEU A 48 2.70 0.12 -17.21
CA LEU A 48 1.84 -0.44 -16.16
C LEU A 48 0.72 0.51 -15.74
N LEU A 49 0.95 1.81 -15.85
CA LEU A 49 0.02 2.82 -15.36
C LEU A 49 -1.19 2.98 -16.29
N PRO A 50 -2.41 2.98 -15.73
CA PRO A 50 -3.63 3.14 -16.51
C PRO A 50 -3.97 4.61 -16.79
N VAL A 51 -4.23 4.89 -18.07
CA VAL A 51 -4.39 6.26 -18.60
C VAL A 51 -5.50 7.02 -17.87
N ALA A 52 -6.67 6.41 -17.67
CA ALA A 52 -7.83 7.10 -17.12
C ALA A 52 -7.63 7.49 -15.64
N GLU A 53 -7.10 6.57 -14.83
CA GLU A 53 -6.86 6.77 -13.41
C GLU A 53 -5.67 7.71 -13.19
N SER A 54 -4.59 7.58 -13.97
CA SER A 54 -3.46 8.51 -13.89
C SER A 54 -3.84 9.92 -14.37
N ALA A 55 -4.70 10.04 -15.39
CA ALA A 55 -5.22 11.34 -15.85
C ALA A 55 -6.16 11.99 -14.82
N ALA A 56 -6.89 11.19 -14.03
CA ALA A 56 -7.76 11.71 -12.98
C ALA A 56 -6.97 12.48 -11.89
N LEU A 57 -5.71 12.12 -11.65
CA LEU A 57 -4.82 12.80 -10.70
C LEU A 57 -3.99 13.90 -11.37
N THR A 58 -3.50 13.66 -12.60
CA THR A 58 -2.56 14.57 -13.28
C THR A 58 -3.22 15.61 -14.18
N SER A 59 -4.52 15.50 -14.44
CA SER A 59 -5.22 16.28 -15.48
C SER A 59 -4.52 16.24 -16.85
N TYR A 60 -3.98 15.07 -17.22
CA TYR A 60 -3.17 14.84 -18.43
C TYR A 60 -1.85 15.63 -18.49
N SER A 61 -1.36 16.14 -17.35
CA SER A 61 -0.04 16.77 -17.28
C SER A 61 1.07 15.71 -17.28
N ILE A 62 2.06 15.88 -18.16
CA ILE A 62 3.24 15.01 -18.23
C ILE A 62 4.35 15.53 -17.31
N ASP A 63 4.56 16.85 -17.27
CA ASP A 63 5.56 17.52 -16.46
C ASP A 63 4.87 18.59 -15.60
N PRO A 64 4.93 18.54 -14.26
CA PRO A 64 5.67 17.58 -13.41
C PRO A 64 4.90 16.27 -13.13
N GLY A 65 3.80 15.99 -13.84
CA GLY A 65 2.84 14.93 -13.46
C GLY A 65 3.34 13.48 -13.54
N LEU A 66 4.45 13.20 -14.22
CA LEU A 66 5.09 11.88 -14.31
C LEU A 66 6.60 12.02 -14.05
N PRO A 67 7.02 12.29 -12.80
CA PRO A 67 8.44 12.44 -12.46
C PRO A 67 9.15 11.10 -12.64
N GLY A 68 10.42 11.09 -13.09
CA GLY A 68 11.13 9.91 -13.62
C GLY A 68 10.91 8.58 -12.89
N ASP A 69 10.95 7.48 -13.64
CA ASP A 69 10.80 6.12 -13.13
C ASP A 69 12.15 5.51 -12.72
N SER A 70 12.07 4.52 -11.84
CA SER A 70 13.21 3.68 -11.45
C SER A 70 12.79 2.23 -11.45
N THR A 71 13.65 1.36 -11.94
CA THR A 71 13.37 -0.07 -12.12
C THR A 71 14.50 -0.89 -11.50
N GLY A 72 14.18 -2.05 -10.95
CA GLY A 72 15.19 -2.98 -10.45
C GLY A 72 14.69 -4.42 -10.39
N GLY A 73 15.58 -5.32 -9.98
CA GLY A 73 15.34 -6.76 -9.99
C GLY A 73 15.42 -7.39 -11.39
N MET A 74 15.25 -8.71 -11.45
CA MET A 74 15.20 -9.54 -12.65
C MET A 74 14.11 -10.60 -12.51
N ASP A 75 13.35 -10.83 -13.58
CA ASP A 75 12.33 -11.89 -13.72
C ASP A 75 11.37 -12.08 -12.53
N HIS A 76 11.83 -12.77 -11.48
CA HIS A 76 11.07 -13.20 -10.31
C HIS A 76 11.04 -12.19 -9.15
N ASP A 77 11.89 -11.16 -9.17
CA ASP A 77 11.95 -10.11 -8.14
C ASP A 77 11.91 -8.68 -8.72
N ARG A 78 11.35 -8.56 -9.92
CA ARG A 78 11.21 -7.29 -10.64
C ARG A 78 10.39 -6.29 -9.84
N TRP A 79 10.83 -5.03 -9.84
CA TRP A 79 10.08 -3.90 -9.31
C TRP A 79 10.25 -2.62 -10.14
N ASN A 80 9.22 -1.78 -10.10
CA ASN A 80 9.14 -0.47 -10.73
C ASN A 80 8.68 0.55 -9.69
N VAL A 81 9.28 1.73 -9.65
CA VAL A 81 8.84 2.87 -8.84
C VAL A 81 8.69 4.08 -9.74
N CYS A 82 7.51 4.67 -9.72
CA CYS A 82 7.04 5.67 -10.67
C CYS A 82 6.22 6.72 -9.91
N GLY A 83 6.17 7.95 -10.40
CA GLY A 83 5.32 9.00 -9.85
C GLY A 83 4.07 9.25 -10.68
N VAL A 84 2.98 9.57 -10.01
CA VAL A 84 1.73 10.04 -10.65
C VAL A 84 1.26 11.25 -9.88
N ALA A 85 1.31 12.41 -10.52
CA ALA A 85 1.21 13.71 -9.85
C ALA A 85 2.26 13.82 -8.73
N ASP A 86 1.82 14.01 -7.51
CA ASP A 86 2.55 14.08 -6.25
C ASP A 86 2.56 12.76 -5.47
N THR A 87 2.00 11.69 -6.04
CA THR A 87 2.08 10.33 -5.45
C THR A 87 3.31 9.58 -5.97
N ARG A 88 3.79 8.62 -5.18
CA ARG A 88 4.83 7.66 -5.55
C ARG A 88 4.28 6.25 -5.49
N LEU A 89 4.26 5.59 -6.64
CA LEU A 89 3.74 4.25 -6.82
C LEU A 89 4.89 3.26 -7.01
N MET A 90 4.83 2.13 -6.30
CA MET A 90 5.71 0.99 -6.46
C MET A 90 4.89 -0.20 -6.95
N VAL A 91 5.36 -0.88 -7.98
CA VAL A 91 4.86 -2.19 -8.43
C VAL A 91 5.98 -3.21 -8.30
N ALA A 92 5.78 -4.29 -7.55
CA ALA A 92 6.84 -5.28 -7.29
C ALA A 92 6.30 -6.72 -7.32
N LEU A 93 7.10 -7.65 -7.83
CA LEU A 93 6.96 -9.08 -7.55
C LEU A 93 7.82 -9.44 -6.34
N ILE A 94 7.19 -9.95 -5.29
CA ILE A 94 7.84 -10.29 -4.03
C ILE A 94 7.73 -11.80 -3.80
N PRO A 95 8.85 -12.54 -3.89
CA PRO A 95 8.89 -13.96 -3.56
C PRO A 95 8.49 -14.24 -2.10
N TYR A 96 7.86 -15.39 -1.83
CA TYR A 96 7.48 -15.77 -0.47
C TYR A 96 8.67 -15.98 0.48
N ASP A 97 9.87 -16.17 -0.05
CA ASP A 97 11.13 -16.29 0.67
C ASP A 97 12.00 -15.02 0.62
N ALA A 98 11.42 -13.87 0.24
CA ALA A 98 12.13 -12.59 0.08
C ALA A 98 12.96 -12.16 1.31
N ILE A 99 12.58 -12.60 2.53
CA ILE A 99 13.33 -12.33 3.77
C ILE A 99 14.77 -12.88 3.69
N ARG A 100 14.99 -13.97 2.95
CA ARG A 100 16.30 -14.61 2.77
C ARG A 100 17.06 -14.10 1.55
N ASN A 101 16.45 -13.22 0.74
CA ASN A 101 17.03 -12.74 -0.50
C ASN A 101 17.53 -11.28 -0.34
N PRO A 102 18.85 -11.05 -0.29
CA PRO A 102 19.43 -9.72 -0.10
C PRO A 102 19.11 -8.72 -1.23
N HIS A 103 18.72 -9.19 -2.42
CA HIS A 103 18.33 -8.32 -3.53
C HIS A 103 16.92 -7.73 -3.36
N VAL A 104 16.04 -8.41 -2.62
CA VAL A 104 14.63 -8.03 -2.40
C VAL A 104 14.42 -7.44 -1.00
N SER A 105 15.25 -7.84 -0.03
CA SER A 105 15.19 -7.34 1.35
C SER A 105 15.42 -5.82 1.47
N GLY A 106 16.07 -5.20 0.48
CA GLY A 106 16.34 -3.76 0.46
C GLY A 106 15.17 -2.91 -0.06
N ALA A 107 15.16 -2.61 -1.36
CA ALA A 107 14.38 -1.50 -1.92
C ALA A 107 12.84 -1.70 -1.98
N PRO A 108 12.28 -2.89 -2.31
CA PRO A 108 10.84 -3.04 -2.37
C PRO A 108 10.22 -3.26 -0.97
N LEU A 109 10.82 -4.12 -0.13
CA LEU A 109 10.27 -4.41 1.20
C LEU A 109 10.36 -3.21 2.15
N SER A 110 11.42 -2.40 2.09
CA SER A 110 11.51 -1.18 2.91
C SER A 110 10.39 -0.16 2.62
N ARG A 111 9.80 -0.18 1.43
CA ARG A 111 8.68 0.69 1.04
C ARG A 111 7.30 0.16 1.40
N LEU A 112 7.21 -1.06 1.93
CA LEU A 112 5.97 -1.59 2.50
C LEU A 112 5.82 -1.28 3.99
N ARG A 113 6.83 -0.63 4.59
CA ARG A 113 6.72 -0.14 5.95
C ARG A 113 5.61 0.89 6.02
N VAL A 114 4.71 0.70 6.99
CA VAL A 114 3.62 1.63 7.25
C VAL A 114 4.22 2.97 7.64
N GLY A 115 3.86 4.03 6.90
CA GLY A 115 4.27 5.38 7.24
C GLY A 115 3.63 5.84 8.55
N SER A 116 4.10 6.96 9.07
CA SER A 116 3.35 7.68 10.09
C SER A 116 2.22 8.45 9.40
N SER A 117 1.03 7.85 9.35
CA SER A 117 -0.21 8.55 9.06
C SER A 117 -0.96 8.84 10.36
N GLY A 118 -1.77 9.91 10.37
CA GLY A 118 -2.68 10.17 11.48
C GLY A 118 -3.85 9.19 11.56
N HIS A 119 -3.96 8.25 10.62
CA HIS A 119 -5.12 7.41 10.40
C HIS A 119 -4.79 5.93 10.56
N LEU A 120 -5.76 5.16 11.06
CA LEU A 120 -5.60 3.71 11.09
C LEU A 120 -5.91 3.11 9.71
N PRO A 121 -5.21 2.04 9.29
CA PRO A 121 -5.47 1.40 8.02
C PRO A 121 -6.88 0.82 7.97
N VAL A 122 -7.59 1.13 6.89
CA VAL A 122 -8.90 0.56 6.53
C VAL A 122 -8.76 -0.33 5.31
N ALA A 123 -9.53 -1.41 5.24
CA ALA A 123 -9.56 -2.24 4.05
C ALA A 123 -10.13 -1.47 2.84
N ILE A 124 -9.55 -1.69 1.65
CA ILE A 124 -10.05 -1.08 0.39
C ILE A 124 -11.46 -1.56 0.05
N GLY A 125 -11.80 -2.79 0.44
CA GLY A 125 -13.09 -3.41 0.14
C GLY A 125 -13.19 -3.91 -1.30
N GLY A 126 -14.40 -4.26 -1.73
CA GLY A 126 -14.63 -4.82 -3.08
C GLY A 126 -14.00 -6.19 -3.31
N GLY A 127 -13.58 -6.90 -2.26
CA GLY A 127 -12.87 -8.18 -2.37
C GLY A 127 -11.37 -8.05 -2.65
N TRP A 128 -10.83 -6.83 -2.72
CA TRP A 128 -9.39 -6.64 -2.81
C TRP A 128 -8.70 -6.96 -1.48
N GLN A 129 -7.58 -7.67 -1.57
CA GLN A 129 -6.60 -7.75 -0.50
C GLN A 129 -5.80 -6.45 -0.51
N GLY A 130 -6.19 -5.51 0.36
CA GLY A 130 -5.64 -4.17 0.33
C GLY A 130 -6.05 -3.33 1.51
N HIS A 131 -5.25 -2.30 1.77
CA HIS A 131 -5.54 -1.29 2.79
C HIS A 131 -5.25 0.12 2.26
N THR A 132 -5.79 1.11 2.96
CA THR A 132 -5.28 2.49 2.91
C THR A 132 -5.35 3.12 4.28
N ASP A 133 -4.40 3.99 4.59
CA ASP A 133 -4.44 4.90 5.74
C ASP A 133 -4.45 6.37 5.29
N PHE A 134 -4.97 6.62 4.07
CA PHE A 134 -5.08 7.91 3.39
C PHE A 134 -3.76 8.50 2.88
N ARG A 135 -2.60 8.08 3.40
CA ARG A 135 -1.27 8.40 2.84
C ARG A 135 -0.75 7.26 1.99
N ASP A 136 -0.78 6.07 2.56
CA ASP A 136 -0.32 4.85 1.94
C ASP A 136 -1.53 4.01 1.52
N THR A 137 -1.42 3.40 0.34
CA THR A 137 -2.41 2.48 -0.23
C THR A 137 -1.70 1.26 -0.76
N GLY A 138 -2.00 0.10 -0.19
CA GLY A 138 -1.42 -1.19 -0.56
C GLY A 138 -2.43 -2.13 -1.19
N ILE A 139 -2.08 -2.75 -2.31
CA ILE A 139 -2.81 -3.87 -2.94
C ILE A 139 -1.85 -5.04 -3.09
N VAL A 140 -2.28 -6.23 -2.69
CA VAL A 140 -1.52 -7.47 -2.86
C VAL A 140 -2.35 -8.47 -3.67
N LEU A 141 -1.70 -9.11 -4.63
CA LEU A 141 -2.26 -10.22 -5.41
C LEU A 141 -1.35 -11.43 -5.27
N ASP A 142 -1.82 -12.45 -4.58
CA ASP A 142 -1.10 -13.72 -4.46
C ASP A 142 -1.16 -14.51 -5.77
N CYS A 143 -0.01 -14.76 -6.38
CA CYS A 143 0.06 -15.48 -7.65
C CYS A 143 -0.20 -16.98 -7.40
N THR A 144 -1.26 -17.52 -8.00
CA THR A 144 -1.60 -18.95 -7.93
C THR A 144 -0.66 -19.85 -8.74
N ASN A 145 0.11 -19.27 -9.66
CA ASN A 145 1.00 -19.99 -10.58
C ASN A 145 2.48 -19.93 -10.19
N ARG A 146 2.85 -19.29 -9.08
CA ARG A 146 4.23 -19.17 -8.58
C ARG A 146 4.25 -18.72 -7.11
N PRO A 147 5.27 -19.05 -6.32
CA PRO A 147 5.37 -18.67 -4.90
C PRO A 147 5.81 -17.20 -4.73
N ALA A 148 4.98 -16.26 -5.20
CA ALA A 148 5.22 -14.83 -5.10
C ALA A 148 3.90 -14.06 -5.01
N SER A 149 3.96 -12.87 -4.43
CA SER A 149 2.87 -11.90 -4.48
C SER A 149 3.26 -10.75 -5.41
N LEU A 150 2.30 -10.26 -6.18
CA LEU A 150 2.39 -8.96 -6.84
C LEU A 150 1.89 -7.89 -5.86
N VAL A 151 2.68 -6.85 -5.65
CA VAL A 151 2.35 -5.75 -4.74
C VAL A 151 2.33 -4.43 -5.48
N VAL A 152 1.27 -3.66 -5.25
CA VAL A 152 1.20 -2.24 -5.61
C VAL A 152 1.10 -1.43 -4.32
N SER A 153 2.08 -0.58 -4.06
CA SER A 153 2.07 0.36 -2.93
C SER A 153 2.10 1.78 -3.48
N VAL A 154 1.19 2.63 -3.03
CA VAL A 154 1.13 4.05 -3.41
C VAL A 154 1.28 4.87 -2.16
N SER A 155 2.23 5.78 -2.15
CA SER A 155 2.44 6.74 -1.07
C SER A 155 2.11 8.14 -1.58
N ALA A 156 1.29 8.86 -0.84
CA ALA A 156 0.83 10.22 -1.10
C ALA A 156 1.17 11.12 0.09
N ASP A 157 1.16 12.43 -0.14
CA ASP A 157 1.32 13.40 0.94
C ASP A 157 -0.04 13.77 1.58
N GLU A 158 0.02 14.67 2.56
CA GLU A 158 -1.15 15.07 3.37
C GLU A 158 -2.26 15.73 2.54
N SER A 159 -1.95 16.24 1.34
CA SER A 159 -2.95 16.88 0.48
C SER A 159 -4.00 15.90 -0.04
N HIS A 160 -3.67 14.60 -0.06
CA HIS A 160 -4.56 13.52 -0.52
C HIS A 160 -5.38 12.86 0.58
N GLU A 161 -5.31 13.35 1.81
CA GLU A 161 -6.00 12.77 2.98
C GLU A 161 -7.50 13.09 3.00
N ASN A 162 -8.20 12.71 1.92
CA ASN A 162 -9.65 12.83 1.81
C ASN A 162 -10.24 11.65 1.05
N ALA A 163 -11.45 11.26 1.43
CA ALA A 163 -12.11 10.05 0.90
C ALA A 163 -12.26 10.02 -0.64
N ARG A 164 -12.28 11.17 -1.31
CA ARG A 164 -12.40 11.23 -2.78
C ARG A 164 -11.08 10.87 -3.45
N GLU A 165 -9.99 11.55 -3.08
CA GLU A 165 -8.67 11.34 -3.67
C GLU A 165 -8.09 10.00 -3.24
N THR A 166 -8.22 9.61 -1.97
CA THR A 166 -7.84 8.26 -1.52
C THR A 166 -8.54 7.16 -2.31
N ARG A 167 -9.83 7.35 -2.66
CA ARG A 167 -10.54 6.40 -3.54
C ARG A 167 -9.99 6.40 -4.97
N GLN A 168 -9.57 7.54 -5.50
CA GLN A 168 -8.93 7.61 -6.82
C GLN A 168 -7.56 6.92 -6.81
N ILE A 169 -6.78 7.11 -5.76
CA ILE A 169 -5.50 6.43 -5.53
C ILE A 169 -5.70 4.91 -5.42
N ALA A 170 -6.70 4.47 -4.65
CA ALA A 170 -7.05 3.04 -4.58
C ALA A 170 -7.47 2.45 -5.93
N ARG A 171 -8.21 3.20 -6.75
CA ARG A 171 -8.54 2.79 -8.13
C ARG A 171 -7.29 2.70 -9.00
N LEU A 172 -6.41 3.69 -8.94
CA LEU A 172 -5.12 3.66 -9.63
C LEU A 172 -4.33 2.40 -9.23
N ALA A 173 -4.24 2.11 -7.92
CA ALA A 173 -3.51 0.96 -7.41
C ALA A 173 -4.10 -0.38 -7.90
N THR A 174 -5.43 -0.55 -7.78
CA THR A 174 -6.11 -1.79 -8.22
C THR A 174 -5.97 -2.03 -9.72
N VAL A 175 -6.24 -1.04 -10.57
CA VAL A 175 -6.11 -1.20 -12.03
C VAL A 175 -4.64 -1.39 -12.45
N THR A 176 -3.70 -0.74 -11.76
CA THR A 176 -2.27 -1.00 -11.97
C THR A 176 -1.89 -2.43 -11.60
N ALA A 177 -2.44 -2.96 -10.49
CA ALA A 177 -2.21 -4.34 -10.07
C ALA A 177 -2.73 -5.34 -11.11
N GLU A 178 -3.92 -5.13 -11.68
CA GLU A 178 -4.45 -5.98 -12.75
C GLU A 178 -3.56 -5.98 -14.00
N ARG A 179 -3.14 -4.79 -14.46
CA ARG A 179 -2.25 -4.65 -15.61
C ARG A 179 -0.89 -5.29 -15.37
N ALA A 180 -0.33 -5.11 -14.19
CA ALA A 180 0.93 -5.73 -13.80
C ALA A 180 0.80 -7.25 -13.69
N ALA A 181 -0.32 -7.77 -13.18
CA ALA A 181 -0.60 -9.19 -13.12
C ALA A 181 -0.64 -9.81 -14.53
N GLU A 182 -1.33 -9.17 -15.48
CA GLU A 182 -1.37 -9.59 -16.88
C GLU A 182 0.04 -9.55 -17.51
N ARG A 183 0.71 -8.39 -17.42
CA ARG A 183 2.03 -8.17 -18.05
C ARG A 183 3.09 -9.11 -17.52
N TRP A 184 3.10 -9.38 -16.21
CA TRP A 184 4.10 -10.23 -15.57
C TRP A 184 3.64 -11.67 -15.37
N SER A 185 2.51 -12.05 -15.99
CA SER A 185 1.96 -13.41 -15.97
C SER A 185 1.73 -13.96 -14.55
N CYS A 186 1.28 -13.10 -13.62
CA CYS A 186 0.81 -13.50 -12.30
C CYS A 186 -0.69 -13.81 -12.39
N LYS A 187 -1.07 -15.08 -12.15
CA LYS A 187 -2.48 -15.48 -12.13
C LYS A 187 -3.02 -15.31 -10.71
N ALA A 188 -3.85 -14.30 -10.47
CA ALA A 188 -4.44 -14.05 -9.16
C ALA A 188 -5.94 -13.71 -9.29
N PRO A 189 -6.76 -13.98 -8.26
CA PRO A 189 -8.12 -13.46 -8.21
C PRO A 189 -8.09 -11.93 -8.07
N HIS A 190 -8.99 -11.24 -8.77
CA HIS A 190 -9.14 -9.79 -8.68
C HIS A 190 -10.37 -9.43 -7.87
N GLY A 191 -10.38 -8.24 -7.27
CA GLY A 191 -11.57 -7.66 -6.67
C GLY A 191 -12.51 -7.04 -7.71
N ALA A 192 -13.65 -6.53 -7.23
CA ALA A 192 -14.56 -5.69 -7.99
C ALA A 192 -14.18 -4.21 -7.90
N GLY A 193 -14.99 -3.30 -8.44
CA GLY A 193 -14.71 -1.86 -8.36
C GLY A 193 -14.56 -1.36 -6.91
N VAL A 194 -13.60 -0.44 -6.69
CA VAL A 194 -13.33 0.13 -5.35
C VAL A 194 -14.56 0.87 -4.81
N PRO A 195 -15.15 0.44 -3.67
CA PRO A 195 -16.28 1.11 -3.05
C PRO A 195 -15.89 2.48 -2.48
N PRO A 196 -16.85 3.28 -1.97
CA PRO A 196 -16.52 4.44 -1.14
C PRO A 196 -15.70 4.02 0.08
N ILE A 197 -14.62 4.74 0.37
CA ILE A 197 -13.76 4.50 1.52
C ILE A 197 -14.28 5.36 2.68
N PRO A 198 -14.61 4.78 3.84
CA PRO A 198 -15.11 5.55 4.97
C PRO A 198 -13.98 6.44 5.52
N LEU A 199 -14.32 7.69 5.86
CA LEU A 199 -13.39 8.53 6.61
C LEU A 199 -13.14 7.92 7.99
N PRO A 200 -11.91 8.00 8.52
CA PRO A 200 -11.62 7.57 9.87
C PRO A 200 -12.40 8.43 10.87
N SER A 201 -12.75 7.87 12.01
CA SER A 201 -13.26 8.68 13.12
C SER A 201 -12.16 9.63 13.58
N GLU A 202 -12.46 10.93 13.61
CA GLU A 202 -11.56 11.95 14.16
C GLU A 202 -11.30 11.75 15.65
N PHE A 203 -12.22 11.09 16.35
CA PHE A 203 -12.17 10.91 17.80
C PHE A 203 -12.03 9.44 18.20
N PRO A 204 -11.15 9.13 19.17
CA PRO A 204 -11.12 7.83 19.82
C PRO A 204 -12.48 7.48 20.45
N ALA A 205 -12.84 6.20 20.37
CA ALA A 205 -14.07 5.69 20.97
C ALA A 205 -13.84 5.35 22.45
N ARG A 206 -14.89 5.49 23.27
CA ARG A 206 -14.90 5.07 24.67
C ARG A 206 -15.78 3.83 24.83
N GLY A 207 -15.42 2.96 25.77
CA GLY A 207 -16.19 1.76 26.08
C GLY A 207 -15.89 0.59 25.13
N ASN A 208 -16.91 -0.18 24.77
CA ASN A 208 -16.75 -1.45 24.06
C ASN A 208 -16.27 -1.25 22.61
N SER A 209 -15.32 -2.10 22.20
CA SER A 209 -14.80 -2.21 20.84
C SER A 209 -15.54 -3.27 20.02
N SER A 210 -15.68 -3.02 18.71
CA SER A 210 -16.41 -3.89 17.77
C SER A 210 -15.60 -4.26 16.51
N GLY A 211 -14.52 -3.54 16.25
CA GLY A 211 -13.61 -3.69 15.12
C GLY A 211 -12.33 -4.44 15.47
N THR A 212 -11.19 -3.86 15.10
CA THR A 212 -9.85 -4.45 15.32
C THR A 212 -9.49 -4.54 16.80
N CYS A 213 -10.06 -3.70 17.68
CA CYS A 213 -9.84 -3.77 19.13
C CYS A 213 -10.79 -4.72 19.85
N ALA A 214 -11.75 -5.34 19.14
CA ALA A 214 -12.76 -6.19 19.77
C ALA A 214 -12.10 -7.35 20.53
N GLY A 215 -12.43 -7.49 21.82
CA GLY A 215 -11.96 -8.59 22.67
C GLY A 215 -10.54 -8.44 23.21
N VAL A 216 -9.83 -7.35 22.91
CA VAL A 216 -8.54 -7.05 23.55
C VAL A 216 -8.79 -6.72 25.02
N PRO A 217 -8.16 -7.44 25.97
CA PRO A 217 -8.33 -7.18 27.39
C PRO A 217 -7.74 -5.81 27.75
N VAL A 218 -8.46 -5.07 28.57
CA VAL A 218 -8.01 -3.79 29.15
C VAL A 218 -7.33 -4.07 30.50
N PRO A 219 -6.22 -3.39 30.86
CA PRO A 219 -5.64 -3.50 32.19
C PRO A 219 -6.66 -3.10 33.26
N GLY A 220 -6.72 -3.84 34.37
CA GLY A 220 -7.73 -3.63 35.42
C GLY A 220 -7.47 -2.43 36.36
N ASP A 221 -6.59 -1.52 35.98
CA ASP A 221 -6.15 -0.36 36.78
C ASP A 221 -6.75 0.98 36.29
N ASP A 222 -7.79 0.91 35.45
CA ASP A 222 -8.43 2.08 34.82
C ASP A 222 -7.43 2.99 34.08
N SER A 223 -6.34 2.42 33.56
CA SER A 223 -5.34 3.14 32.77
C SER A 223 -5.80 3.45 31.36
N VAL A 224 -6.71 2.67 30.77
CA VAL A 224 -7.20 2.88 29.39
C VAL A 224 -8.58 3.52 29.42
N ASP A 225 -8.70 4.67 28.78
CA ASP A 225 -9.95 5.45 28.69
C ASP A 225 -10.59 5.37 27.29
N TRP A 226 -9.80 5.08 26.26
CA TRP A 226 -10.24 5.08 24.87
C TRP A 226 -9.54 4.03 24.01
N HIS A 227 -10.15 3.74 22.86
CA HIS A 227 -9.55 2.93 21.81
C HIS A 227 -9.73 3.57 20.42
N ARG A 228 -8.82 3.27 19.50
CA ARG A 228 -8.94 3.54 18.06
C ARG A 228 -8.92 2.21 17.32
N GLU A 229 -9.90 2.00 16.47
CA GLU A 229 -10.04 0.78 15.67
C GLU A 229 -10.62 1.09 14.30
N THR A 230 -10.49 0.13 13.39
CA THR A 230 -11.16 0.13 12.09
C THR A 230 -12.09 -1.06 11.95
N THR A 231 -12.92 -1.06 10.91
CA THR A 231 -13.71 -2.25 10.57
C THR A 231 -12.75 -3.37 10.21
N ALA A 232 -12.81 -4.44 10.98
CA ALA A 232 -11.88 -5.52 10.82
C ALA A 232 -12.41 -6.52 9.78
N ALA A 233 -11.83 -6.43 8.58
CA ALA A 233 -12.21 -7.19 7.40
C ALA A 233 -11.14 -8.24 7.06
N GLY A 234 -11.57 -9.46 6.70
CA GLY A 234 -10.66 -10.57 6.35
C GLY A 234 -9.89 -10.39 5.02
N THR A 235 -9.90 -9.19 4.44
CA THR A 235 -9.09 -8.82 3.26
C THR A 235 -8.13 -7.67 3.55
N ALA A 236 -8.08 -7.17 4.79
CA ALA A 236 -7.13 -6.12 5.17
C ALA A 236 -5.70 -6.67 5.19
N LEU A 237 -4.74 -5.92 4.64
CA LEU A 237 -3.31 -6.29 4.72
C LEU A 237 -2.67 -5.92 6.06
N LEU A 238 -3.31 -4.98 6.76
CA LEU A 238 -2.91 -4.43 8.04
C LEU A 238 -4.17 -4.29 8.90
N GLU A 239 -4.13 -4.74 10.14
CA GLU A 239 -5.12 -4.42 11.17
C GLU A 239 -4.41 -3.75 12.34
N ILE A 240 -4.91 -2.59 12.76
CA ILE A 240 -4.34 -1.86 13.89
C ILE A 240 -5.41 -1.61 14.93
N CYS A 241 -5.06 -1.85 16.19
CA CYS A 241 -5.81 -1.42 17.35
C CYS A 241 -4.90 -0.57 18.25
N ALA A 242 -5.33 0.62 18.61
CA ALA A 242 -4.64 1.44 19.60
C ALA A 242 -5.51 1.61 20.84
N LEU A 243 -4.92 1.45 22.01
CA LEU A 243 -5.53 1.74 23.30
C LEU A 243 -4.81 2.92 23.93
N GLY A 244 -5.53 3.82 24.56
CA GLY A 244 -4.93 5.00 25.17
C GLY A 244 -5.73 5.58 26.32
N GLU A 245 -5.22 6.67 26.87
CA GLU A 245 -5.69 7.27 28.11
C GLU A 245 -5.90 8.77 27.97
N THR A 246 -6.78 9.35 28.78
CA THR A 246 -7.15 10.78 28.68
C THR A 246 -6.44 11.67 29.70
N LYS A 247 -5.79 11.12 30.73
CA LYS A 247 -5.27 11.87 31.88
C LYS A 247 -3.96 12.58 31.54
N ALA A 248 -3.08 11.99 30.71
CA ALA A 248 -1.81 12.60 30.31
C ALA A 248 -1.78 13.18 28.88
N ARG A 249 -2.91 13.70 28.34
CA ARG A 249 -3.05 14.39 27.03
C ARG A 249 -3.49 13.53 25.84
N ASN A 250 -4.34 12.52 26.07
CA ASN A 250 -4.80 11.60 25.03
C ASN A 250 -3.65 10.75 24.45
N GLU A 251 -2.82 10.20 25.35
CA GLU A 251 -1.66 9.41 24.96
C GLU A 251 -2.05 7.98 24.56
N GLU A 252 -1.39 7.47 23.52
CA GLU A 252 -1.44 6.05 23.17
C GLU A 252 -0.63 5.26 24.20
N LEU A 253 -1.23 4.21 24.75
CA LEU A 253 -0.60 3.31 25.73
C LEU A 253 -0.13 2.01 25.10
N TYR A 254 -0.95 1.45 24.20
CA TYR A 254 -0.69 0.17 23.55
C TYR A 254 -1.03 0.23 22.07
N TRP A 255 -0.14 -0.30 21.23
CA TRP A 255 -0.30 -0.41 19.79
C TRP A 255 -0.24 -1.87 19.36
N PHE A 256 -1.35 -2.36 18.84
CA PHE A 256 -1.48 -3.71 18.30
C PHE A 256 -1.49 -3.65 16.78
N GLU A 257 -0.68 -4.49 16.15
CA GLU A 257 -0.56 -4.57 14.71
C GLU A 257 -0.63 -6.02 14.24
N ALA A 258 -1.47 -6.29 13.25
CA ALA A 258 -1.46 -7.53 12.48
C ALA A 258 -1.11 -7.21 11.03
N SER A 259 -0.04 -7.84 10.53
CA SER A 259 0.48 -7.61 9.18
C SER A 259 0.52 -8.93 8.42
N PHE A 260 0.05 -8.90 7.18
CA PHE A 260 -0.15 -10.10 6.35
C PHE A 260 0.70 -10.07 5.08
N GLY A 261 1.08 -11.25 4.57
CA GLY A 261 1.78 -11.40 3.29
C GLY A 261 3.09 -10.59 3.22
N PRO A 262 3.35 -9.86 2.12
CA PRO A 262 4.55 -9.04 1.97
C PRO A 262 4.75 -7.96 3.04
N TYR A 263 3.69 -7.45 3.65
CA TYR A 263 3.79 -6.49 4.76
C TYR A 263 4.35 -7.16 6.03
N ALA A 264 3.97 -8.41 6.29
CA ALA A 264 4.59 -9.21 7.35
C ALA A 264 6.08 -9.48 7.07
N GLN A 265 6.43 -9.76 5.80
CA GLN A 265 7.83 -9.96 5.40
C GLN A 265 8.68 -8.71 5.63
N SER A 266 8.18 -7.52 5.29
CA SER A 266 8.93 -6.27 5.45
C SER A 266 9.29 -5.97 6.91
N LEU A 267 8.46 -6.39 7.86
CA LEU A 267 8.74 -6.23 9.29
C LEU A 267 9.81 -7.21 9.79
N ARG A 268 9.98 -8.34 9.11
CA ARG A 268 11.00 -9.36 9.45
C ARG A 268 12.37 -9.08 8.85
N THR A 269 12.47 -8.19 7.86
CA THR A 269 13.73 -7.76 7.21
C THR A 269 14.27 -6.44 7.74
N SER A 270 13.71 -5.88 8.81
CA SER A 270 14.20 -4.61 9.35
C SER A 270 15.51 -4.81 10.10
N ASP A 271 16.60 -4.30 9.53
CA ASP A 271 17.95 -4.30 10.13
C ASP A 271 18.11 -3.26 11.27
N ASP A 272 17.06 -2.51 11.64
CA ASP A 272 17.11 -1.61 12.80
C ASP A 272 17.20 -2.43 14.10
N GLU A 273 18.41 -2.43 14.68
CA GLU A 273 19.04 -3.39 15.60
C GLU A 273 18.35 -3.71 16.95
N THR A 274 17.07 -3.38 17.20
CA THR A 274 16.50 -3.55 18.56
C THR A 274 15.15 -4.26 18.67
N SER A 275 14.44 -4.56 17.59
CA SER A 275 13.07 -5.12 17.67
C SER A 275 12.70 -6.07 16.52
N GLY A 276 13.68 -6.57 15.75
CA GLY A 276 13.43 -7.44 14.62
C GLY A 276 12.62 -8.69 15.00
N TYR A 277 11.41 -8.81 14.44
CA TYR A 277 10.51 -9.96 14.62
C TYR A 277 10.99 -11.21 13.85
N HIS A 278 12.27 -11.56 13.99
CA HIS A 278 12.92 -12.62 13.23
C HIS A 278 12.39 -14.01 13.63
N ASP A 279 12.08 -14.20 14.91
CA ASP A 279 11.48 -15.44 15.42
C ASP A 279 9.97 -15.47 15.21
N ASP A 280 9.38 -16.68 15.20
CA ASP A 280 7.94 -16.86 14.97
C ASP A 280 7.05 -16.41 16.14
N ALA A 281 7.61 -16.31 17.34
CA ALA A 281 6.95 -15.73 18.50
C ALA A 281 7.99 -15.36 19.56
N GLY A 282 7.68 -14.34 20.35
CA GLY A 282 8.54 -13.89 21.44
C GLY A 282 7.96 -12.72 22.21
N ALA A 283 8.68 -12.31 23.26
CA ALA A 283 8.31 -11.14 24.04
C ALA A 283 9.56 -10.54 24.69
N ASP A 284 9.64 -9.22 24.71
CA ASP A 284 10.66 -8.48 25.42
C ASP A 284 10.04 -7.67 26.58
N ARG A 285 10.63 -6.53 26.95
CA ARG A 285 10.08 -5.67 28.01
C ARG A 285 8.90 -4.84 27.54
N HIS A 286 8.94 -4.38 26.30
CA HIS A 286 8.07 -3.38 25.69
C HIS A 286 7.17 -3.98 24.59
N SER A 287 7.48 -5.19 24.12
CA SER A 287 6.73 -5.84 23.05
C SER A 287 6.44 -7.31 23.32
N ALA A 288 5.43 -7.82 22.62
CA ALA A 288 5.25 -9.24 22.39
C ALA A 288 4.80 -9.47 20.94
N TRP A 289 5.23 -10.56 20.33
CA TRP A 289 4.87 -10.92 18.96
C TRP A 289 4.57 -12.41 18.79
N ALA A 290 3.80 -12.70 17.75
CA ALA A 290 3.27 -14.00 17.37
C ALA A 290 3.21 -14.10 15.84
N SER A 291 3.04 -15.31 15.30
CA SER A 291 2.88 -15.52 13.86
C SER A 291 1.91 -16.65 13.55
N ALA A 292 1.30 -16.61 12.36
CA ALA A 292 0.41 -17.67 11.86
C ALA A 292 0.60 -17.88 10.36
N GLU A 293 0.25 -19.05 9.86
CA GLU A 293 0.22 -19.36 8.43
C GLU A 293 -1.12 -18.92 7.84
N CYS A 294 -1.10 -18.05 6.83
CA CYS A 294 -2.31 -17.55 6.18
C CYS A 294 -2.25 -17.92 4.69
N GLY A 295 -2.73 -19.12 4.35
CA GLY A 295 -2.64 -19.66 3.00
C GLY A 295 -1.23 -20.14 2.62
N THR A 296 -0.84 -19.96 1.36
CA THR A 296 0.48 -20.41 0.83
C THR A 296 1.58 -19.36 0.93
N GLY A 297 1.23 -18.15 1.37
CA GLY A 297 2.15 -17.03 1.45
C GLY A 297 3.03 -17.02 2.70
N PRO A 298 3.74 -15.91 2.92
CA PRO A 298 4.51 -15.68 4.15
C PRO A 298 3.62 -15.75 5.39
N ARG A 299 4.21 -16.16 6.52
CA ARG A 299 3.54 -16.13 7.82
C ARG A 299 3.12 -14.70 8.16
N ALA A 300 1.87 -14.53 8.59
CA ALA A 300 1.43 -13.29 9.19
C ALA A 300 2.19 -13.02 10.48
N LEU A 301 2.29 -11.76 10.84
CA LEU A 301 2.92 -11.28 12.06
C LEU A 301 1.89 -10.51 12.87
N PHE A 302 1.82 -10.80 14.17
CA PHE A 302 1.02 -10.06 15.14
C PHE A 302 1.94 -9.51 16.19
N ALA A 303 1.80 -8.24 16.55
CA ALA A 303 2.59 -7.60 17.58
C ALA A 303 1.72 -6.73 18.49
N VAL A 304 2.16 -6.59 19.73
CA VAL A 304 1.74 -5.52 20.64
C VAL A 304 2.99 -4.82 21.13
N ASN A 305 2.99 -3.50 21.10
CA ASN A 305 4.02 -2.65 21.66
C ASN A 305 3.39 -1.73 22.70
N ASP A 306 4.07 -1.53 23.82
CA ASP A 306 3.77 -0.45 24.75
C ASP A 306 4.44 0.85 24.32
N THR A 307 3.97 1.96 24.88
CA THR A 307 4.60 3.27 24.73
C THR A 307 5.32 3.66 26.02
N GLU A 308 6.09 4.74 25.98
CA GLU A 308 6.74 5.30 27.18
C GLU A 308 5.75 5.71 28.29
N TYR A 309 4.46 5.86 27.95
CA TYR A 309 3.39 6.22 28.87
C TYR A 309 2.76 4.99 29.55
N ALA A 310 3.10 3.78 29.10
CA ALA A 310 2.64 2.53 29.68
C ALA A 310 3.76 1.83 30.47
N ALA A 311 3.37 1.15 31.54
CA ALA A 311 4.27 0.31 32.34
C ALA A 311 3.67 -1.10 32.54
N PRO A 312 3.40 -1.84 31.44
CA PRO A 312 2.68 -3.10 31.53
C PRO A 312 3.53 -4.18 32.21
N THR A 313 2.83 -5.15 32.79
CA THR A 313 3.47 -6.43 33.09
C THR A 313 3.67 -7.22 31.79
N ARG A 314 4.76 -7.99 31.69
CA ARG A 314 4.93 -8.95 30.57
C ARG A 314 3.74 -9.90 30.41
N GLY A 315 3.09 -10.27 31.52
CA GLY A 315 1.90 -11.13 31.52
C GLY A 315 0.71 -10.47 30.80
N TYR A 316 0.53 -9.16 30.97
CA TYR A 316 -0.49 -8.40 30.25
C TYR A 316 -0.22 -8.38 28.74
N LEU A 317 0.98 -7.99 28.30
CA LEU A 317 1.33 -7.93 26.87
C LEU A 317 1.06 -9.27 26.15
N ARG A 318 1.48 -10.39 26.76
CA ARG A 318 1.23 -11.73 26.21
C ARG A 318 -0.25 -12.09 26.13
N THR A 319 -1.01 -11.74 27.17
CA THR A 319 -2.45 -12.02 27.23
C THR A 319 -3.22 -11.18 26.21
N ALA A 320 -2.89 -9.90 26.10
CA ALA A 320 -3.49 -8.98 25.17
C ALA A 320 -3.16 -9.35 23.71
N LEU A 321 -1.88 -9.66 23.43
CA LEU A 321 -1.46 -10.17 22.14
C LEU A 321 -2.20 -11.45 21.76
N ARG A 322 -2.34 -12.41 22.68
CA ARG A 322 -3.06 -13.66 22.41
C ARG A 322 -4.48 -13.39 21.94
N ALA A 323 -5.22 -12.56 22.68
CA ALA A 323 -6.60 -12.23 22.33
C ALA A 323 -6.71 -11.52 20.97
N PHE A 324 -5.79 -10.59 20.68
CA PHE A 324 -5.73 -9.90 19.40
C PHE A 324 -5.38 -10.85 18.25
N ALA A 325 -4.29 -11.62 18.38
CA ALA A 325 -3.76 -12.51 17.37
C ALA A 325 -4.72 -13.67 17.04
N GLU A 326 -5.37 -14.28 18.04
CA GLU A 326 -6.36 -15.34 17.82
C GLU A 326 -7.53 -14.86 16.95
N ARG A 327 -8.04 -13.65 17.22
CA ARG A 327 -9.15 -13.08 16.46
C ARG A 327 -8.74 -12.66 15.06
N ALA A 328 -7.60 -11.99 14.91
CA ALA A 328 -7.06 -11.63 13.60
C ALA A 328 -6.78 -12.88 12.75
N ALA A 329 -6.10 -13.89 13.31
CA ALA A 329 -5.84 -15.16 12.65
C ALA A 329 -7.15 -15.85 12.21
N GLN A 330 -8.14 -15.95 13.11
CA GLN A 330 -9.44 -16.56 12.77
C GLN A 330 -10.13 -15.84 11.61
N ARG A 331 -10.13 -14.49 11.61
CA ARG A 331 -10.79 -13.67 10.60
C ARG A 331 -10.20 -13.84 9.20
N HIS A 332 -8.88 -14.05 9.14
CA HIS A 332 -8.13 -14.26 7.90
C HIS A 332 -7.97 -15.75 7.53
N GLY A 333 -8.58 -16.65 8.31
CA GLY A 333 -8.50 -18.10 8.08
C GLY A 333 -7.09 -18.68 8.27
N CYS A 334 -6.27 -18.02 9.10
CA CYS A 334 -4.92 -18.45 9.38
C CYS A 334 -4.88 -19.65 10.35
N THR A 335 -3.82 -20.45 10.22
CA THR A 335 -3.57 -21.65 11.01
C THR A 335 -2.19 -21.61 11.66
N ASP A 336 -1.87 -22.60 12.48
CA ASP A 336 -0.56 -22.73 13.14
C ASP A 336 -0.12 -21.46 13.90
N LEU A 337 -1.04 -20.87 14.67
CA LEU A 337 -0.74 -19.70 15.48
C LEU A 337 0.31 -20.03 16.55
N LYS A 338 1.49 -19.42 16.42
CA LYS A 338 2.59 -19.48 17.40
C LYS A 338 2.49 -18.28 18.32
N LEU A 339 2.29 -18.54 19.59
CA LEU A 339 2.19 -17.51 20.64
C LEU A 339 3.45 -17.52 21.51
N PRO A 340 3.81 -16.39 22.13
CA PRO A 340 4.91 -16.34 23.08
C PRO A 340 4.60 -17.20 24.32
N SER A 341 5.61 -17.93 24.80
CA SER A 341 5.58 -18.73 26.02
C SER A 341 5.73 -17.88 27.28
#